data_AF-A0AAW1J8Q3-F1
#
_entry.id   AF-A0AAW1J8Q3-F1
#
_cell.length_a   1.000
_cell.length_b   1.000
_cell.length_c   1.000
_cell.angle_alpha   90.00
_cell.angle_beta   90.00
_cell.angle_gamma   90.00
#
_symmetry.space_group_name_H-M   'P 1'
#
loop_
_entity.id
_entity.type
_entity.pdbx_description
1 polymer ?
#
loop_
_entity_poly.entity_id
_entity_poly.type
_entity_poly.pdbx_seq_one_letter_code
_entity_poly.pdbx_strand_id
1 'polypeptide(L)'
;MSQYSSTRKLTSISKLINHSKIQIILLTTTFALGYIFSSFIGHSVSPTDHFRYSLPQCGKPVPPSEVRSTILTAFYDDISPYQDFPPAHLAHLLEPKRLEGWGSNDVVFADLIKKTRPQTILEIGTFLGASATHMANLTQDLELETQILCIDDFRGWAGFRDMFKSFPMQNGNVMLLQQFMQNVVTLNSSETIIPLPFSTSSVLERLCELGILADLIEIDAGHDFHSVWDDINRAYKLLRPGGVMFGHDYFNGQDDHGVRRAVDLFAKFHGFKITTSNQHWIIDVFG
;
A
#
# COMPACT_ATOMS: atom_id res chain seq x y z
N MET A 1 -91.52 19.81 -23.28
CA MET A 1 -91.21 19.45 -24.68
C MET A 1 -89.72 19.13 -24.77
N SER A 2 -89.41 18.09 -25.55
CA SER A 2 -88.08 17.59 -25.95
C SER A 2 -87.33 16.64 -25.01
N GLN A 3 -87.16 15.43 -25.54
CA GLN A 3 -86.42 14.26 -25.08
C GLN A 3 -84.91 14.51 -25.00
N TYR A 4 -84.18 13.71 -24.22
CA TYR A 4 -83.00 12.99 -24.74
C TYR A 4 -82.66 11.76 -23.87
N SER A 5 -82.58 10.61 -24.55
CA SER A 5 -82.10 9.32 -24.07
C SER A 5 -80.56 9.31 -23.94
N SER A 6 -80.00 8.57 -22.98
CA SER A 6 -78.69 7.96 -23.18
C SER A 6 -78.46 6.74 -22.29
N THR A 7 -78.65 5.56 -22.90
CA THR A 7 -78.00 4.31 -22.53
C THR A 7 -76.47 4.49 -22.48
N ARG A 8 -75.82 4.21 -21.34
CA ARG A 8 -74.36 3.99 -21.30
C ARG A 8 -74.03 2.55 -20.92
N LYS A 9 -73.20 1.96 -21.79
CA LYS A 9 -72.77 0.58 -21.94
C LYS A 9 -71.94 0.05 -20.76
N LEU A 10 -72.23 -1.19 -20.37
CA LEU A 10 -71.42 -2.11 -19.56
C LEU A 10 -70.11 -2.53 -20.27
N THR A 11 -69.19 -1.61 -20.57
CA THR A 11 -67.95 -1.95 -21.32
C THR A 11 -66.63 -1.62 -20.61
N SER A 12 -66.58 -1.51 -19.28
CA SER A 12 -65.33 -1.06 -18.61
C SER A 12 -64.71 -2.02 -17.58
N ILE A 13 -65.30 -3.16 -17.25
CA ILE A 13 -64.77 -4.01 -16.16
C ILE A 13 -63.90 -5.18 -16.70
N SER A 14 -64.23 -5.74 -17.86
CA SER A 14 -63.47 -6.86 -18.44
C SER A 14 -62.07 -6.48 -18.95
N LYS A 15 -61.89 -5.23 -19.42
CA LYS A 15 -60.57 -4.74 -19.88
C LYS A 15 -59.58 -4.49 -18.74
N LEU A 16 -60.04 -3.98 -17.59
CA LEU A 16 -59.15 -3.75 -16.44
C LEU A 16 -58.60 -5.06 -15.87
N ILE A 17 -59.45 -6.07 -15.71
CA ILE A 17 -59.05 -7.37 -15.12
C ILE A 17 -58.02 -8.09 -16.02
N ASN A 18 -58.12 -7.94 -17.34
CA ASN A 18 -57.19 -8.57 -18.27
C ASN A 18 -55.80 -7.89 -18.26
N HIS A 19 -55.75 -6.56 -18.13
CA HIS A 19 -54.48 -5.84 -17.98
C HIS A 19 -53.77 -6.16 -16.66
N SER A 20 -54.51 -6.31 -15.56
CA SER A 20 -53.92 -6.68 -14.26
C SER A 20 -53.32 -8.09 -14.27
N LYS A 21 -54.00 -9.06 -14.89
CA LYS A 21 -53.48 -10.43 -15.02
C LYS A 21 -52.23 -10.50 -15.91
N ILE A 22 -52.22 -9.76 -17.03
CA ILE A 22 -51.05 -9.69 -17.91
C ILE A 22 -49.86 -9.02 -17.21
N GLN A 23 -50.09 -7.94 -16.46
CA GLN A 23 -49.02 -7.28 -15.70
C GLN A 23 -48.47 -8.15 -14.57
N ILE A 24 -49.32 -8.89 -13.85
CA ILE A 24 -48.88 -9.83 -12.80
C ILE A 24 -48.11 -10.99 -13.42
N ILE A 25 -48.58 -11.56 -14.52
CA ILE A 25 -47.85 -12.63 -15.24
C ILE A 25 -46.49 -12.10 -15.72
N LEU A 26 -46.43 -10.90 -16.31
CA LEU A 26 -45.17 -10.30 -16.78
C LEU A 26 -44.18 -10.02 -15.62
N LEU A 27 -44.67 -9.59 -14.45
CA LEU A 27 -43.83 -9.41 -13.26
C LEU A 27 -43.31 -10.74 -12.72
N THR A 28 -44.16 -11.75 -12.64
CA THR A 28 -43.74 -13.07 -12.12
C THR A 28 -42.79 -13.79 -13.07
N THR A 29 -42.96 -13.64 -14.40
CA THR A 29 -42.03 -14.20 -15.38
C THR A 29 -40.71 -13.46 -15.41
N THR A 30 -40.69 -12.12 -15.32
CA THR A 30 -39.43 -11.35 -15.21
C THR A 30 -38.69 -11.64 -13.91
N PHE A 31 -39.41 -11.81 -12.79
CA PHE A 31 -38.79 -12.19 -11.52
C PHE A 31 -38.24 -13.62 -11.57
N ALA A 32 -39.00 -14.58 -12.12
CA ALA A 32 -38.54 -15.96 -12.27
C ALA A 32 -37.38 -16.09 -13.27
N LEU A 33 -37.43 -15.40 -14.41
CA LEU A 33 -36.31 -15.32 -15.35
C LEU A 33 -35.09 -14.66 -14.71
N GLY A 34 -35.26 -13.55 -13.98
CA GLY A 34 -34.18 -12.91 -13.23
C GLY A 34 -33.54 -13.85 -12.21
N TYR A 35 -34.35 -14.61 -11.47
CA TYR A 35 -33.87 -15.60 -10.50
C TYR A 35 -33.14 -16.77 -11.16
N ILE A 36 -33.66 -17.24 -12.30
CA ILE A 36 -33.05 -18.33 -13.08
C ILE A 36 -31.72 -17.85 -13.68
N PHE A 37 -31.69 -16.65 -14.28
CA PHE A 37 -30.45 -16.06 -14.82
C PHE A 37 -29.42 -15.75 -13.73
N SER A 38 -29.83 -15.29 -12.54
CA SER A 38 -28.90 -15.11 -11.41
C SER A 38 -28.38 -16.45 -10.87
N SER A 39 -29.17 -17.52 -10.95
CA SER A 39 -28.76 -18.87 -10.55
C SER A 39 -27.78 -19.52 -11.54
N PHE A 40 -27.87 -19.17 -12.82
CA PHE A 40 -27.00 -19.70 -13.88
C PHE A 40 -25.74 -18.86 -14.13
N ILE A 41 -25.70 -17.61 -13.68
CA ILE A 41 -24.50 -16.76 -13.67
C ILE A 41 -23.92 -16.72 -12.26
N GLY A 42 -23.82 -17.88 -11.61
CA GLY A 42 -22.85 -18.06 -10.55
C GLY A 42 -21.47 -18.13 -11.20
N HIS A 43 -20.81 -16.99 -11.44
CA HIS A 43 -19.36 -17.03 -11.56
C HIS A 43 -18.88 -17.65 -10.25
N SER A 44 -18.35 -18.87 -10.31
CA SER A 44 -17.62 -19.44 -9.20
C SER A 44 -16.38 -18.57 -9.02
N VAL A 45 -16.50 -17.50 -8.24
CA VAL A 45 -15.36 -16.81 -7.69
C VAL A 45 -14.64 -17.89 -6.89
N SER A 46 -13.50 -18.34 -7.42
CA SER A 46 -12.67 -19.32 -6.73
C SER A 46 -12.43 -18.78 -5.31
N PRO A 47 -12.47 -19.60 -4.25
CA PRO A 47 -12.05 -19.19 -2.91
C PRO A 47 -10.64 -18.54 -2.88
N THR A 48 -9.86 -18.72 -3.96
CA THR A 48 -8.54 -18.14 -4.17
C THR A 48 -8.54 -16.73 -4.80
N ASP A 49 -9.70 -16.13 -5.12
CA ASP A 49 -9.76 -14.79 -5.73
C ASP A 49 -9.25 -13.70 -4.78
N HIS A 50 -9.30 -13.95 -3.46
CA HIS A 50 -8.69 -13.11 -2.43
C HIS A 50 -7.16 -13.03 -2.49
N PHE A 51 -6.49 -13.89 -3.29
CA PHE A 51 -5.05 -13.84 -3.53
C PHE A 51 -4.68 -13.17 -4.86
N ARG A 52 -5.66 -12.63 -5.61
CA ARG A 52 -5.39 -11.94 -6.87
C ARG A 52 -5.05 -10.48 -6.62
N TYR A 53 -3.78 -10.17 -6.79
CA TYR A 53 -3.27 -8.81 -6.86
C TYR A 53 -3.35 -8.32 -8.32
N SER A 54 -3.66 -7.04 -8.52
CA SER A 54 -4.10 -6.42 -9.79
C SER A 54 -3.17 -6.63 -10.99
N LEU A 55 -1.86 -6.78 -10.76
CA LEU A 55 -0.87 -6.98 -11.81
C LEU A 55 -0.14 -8.33 -11.68
N PRO A 56 -0.34 -9.30 -12.60
CA PRO A 56 0.39 -10.57 -12.56
C PRO A 56 1.86 -10.42 -12.99
N GLN A 57 2.19 -9.35 -13.71
CA GLN A 57 3.55 -9.05 -14.16
C GLN A 57 3.78 -7.54 -14.16
N CYS A 58 4.93 -7.12 -13.66
CA CYS A 58 5.35 -5.72 -13.67
C CYS A 58 5.82 -5.27 -15.07
N GLY A 59 5.90 -3.96 -15.26
CA GLY A 59 6.47 -3.33 -16.45
C GLY A 59 7.93 -3.73 -16.68
N LYS A 60 8.50 -3.28 -17.81
CA LYS A 60 9.89 -3.57 -18.15
C LYS A 60 10.82 -2.98 -17.07
N PRO A 61 11.75 -3.77 -16.51
CA PRO A 61 12.63 -3.28 -15.45
C PRO A 61 13.42 -2.04 -15.88
N VAL A 62 13.35 -1.01 -15.05
CA VAL A 62 14.13 0.23 -15.20
C VAL A 62 15.56 -0.01 -14.68
N PRO A 63 16.60 0.49 -15.36
CA PRO A 63 17.96 0.45 -14.85
C PRO A 63 18.08 1.19 -13.50
N PRO A 64 18.84 0.69 -12.52
CA PRO A 64 18.98 1.35 -11.21
C PRO A 64 19.39 2.82 -11.29
N SER A 65 20.27 3.19 -12.24
CA SER A 65 20.70 4.57 -12.49
C SER A 65 19.57 5.52 -12.94
N GLU A 66 18.46 4.99 -13.44
CA GLU A 66 17.30 5.75 -13.93
C GLU A 66 16.13 5.73 -12.94
N VAL A 67 16.26 5.03 -11.81
CA VAL A 67 15.18 4.92 -10.81
C VAL A 67 14.82 6.30 -10.26
N ARG A 68 15.81 7.10 -9.85
CA ARG A 68 15.56 8.45 -9.31
C ARG A 68 14.78 9.32 -10.28
N SER A 69 15.26 9.47 -11.52
CA SER A 69 14.57 10.29 -12.53
C SER A 69 13.17 9.76 -12.83
N THR A 70 13.01 8.45 -12.99
CA THR A 70 11.70 7.82 -13.22
C THR A 70 10.71 8.13 -12.10
N ILE A 71 11.16 8.07 -10.84
CA ILE A 71 10.33 8.41 -9.68
C ILE A 71 9.99 9.90 -9.66
N LEU A 72 10.96 10.79 -9.89
CA LEU A 72 10.70 12.23 -9.92
C LEU A 72 9.72 12.60 -11.03
N THR A 73 9.85 12.04 -12.23
CA THR A 73 8.90 12.25 -13.32
C THR A 73 7.50 11.73 -12.96
N ALA A 74 7.41 10.55 -12.36
CA ALA A 74 6.14 9.88 -12.12
C ALA A 74 5.35 10.43 -10.92
N PHE A 75 6.03 10.98 -9.91
CA PHE A 75 5.43 11.40 -8.64
C PHE A 75 5.58 12.90 -8.34
N TYR A 76 6.53 13.59 -8.97
CA TYR A 76 6.95 14.93 -8.54
C TYR A 76 7.21 15.92 -9.69
N ASP A 77 6.70 15.64 -10.90
CA ASP A 77 6.86 16.52 -12.06
C ASP A 77 8.33 16.96 -12.29
N ASP A 78 9.27 16.01 -12.15
CA ASP A 78 10.72 16.20 -12.30
C ASP A 78 11.39 17.12 -11.25
N ILE A 79 10.68 17.51 -10.20
CA ILE A 79 11.18 18.38 -9.13
C ILE A 79 11.49 17.54 -7.89
N SER A 80 12.66 17.78 -7.27
CA SER A 80 12.99 17.12 -6.00
C SER A 80 11.97 17.52 -4.93
N PRO A 81 11.41 16.58 -4.14
CA PRO A 81 10.50 16.92 -3.06
C PRO A 81 11.15 17.79 -1.98
N TYR A 82 12.49 17.82 -1.92
CA TYR A 82 13.25 18.65 -0.99
C TYR A 82 13.59 20.04 -1.54
N GLN A 83 13.27 20.33 -2.80
CA GLN A 83 13.52 21.65 -3.35
C GLN A 83 12.75 22.70 -2.55
N ASP A 84 13.46 23.75 -2.11
CA ASP A 84 12.91 24.84 -1.29
C ASP A 84 12.26 24.41 0.05
N PHE A 85 12.62 23.21 0.54
CA PHE A 85 12.15 22.70 1.83
C PHE A 85 13.04 23.20 3.00
N PRO A 86 12.48 23.50 4.20
CA PRO A 86 11.06 23.57 4.51
C PRO A 86 10.43 24.91 4.07
N PRO A 87 9.13 24.93 3.74
CA PRO A 87 8.45 26.18 3.47
C PRO A 87 8.41 27.05 4.74
N ALA A 88 8.65 28.35 4.58
CA ALA A 88 8.86 29.29 5.70
C ALA A 88 7.73 29.28 6.75
N HIS A 89 6.48 29.08 6.32
CA HIS A 89 5.33 29.04 7.22
C HIS A 89 5.24 27.76 8.05
N LEU A 90 5.95 26.68 7.70
CA LEU A 90 6.00 25.43 8.47
C LEU A 90 7.29 25.28 9.26
N ALA A 91 8.36 25.99 8.91
CA ALA A 91 9.69 25.82 9.50
C ALA A 91 9.69 25.91 11.05
N HIS A 92 8.87 26.78 11.64
CA HIS A 92 8.75 26.94 13.09
C HIS A 92 8.01 25.80 13.80
N LEU A 93 7.34 24.92 13.06
CA LEU A 93 6.64 23.74 13.59
C LEU A 93 7.51 22.48 13.51
N LEU A 94 8.63 22.52 12.81
CA LEU A 94 9.49 21.36 12.61
C LEU A 94 10.64 21.36 13.61
N GLU A 95 10.89 20.21 14.21
CA GLU A 95 12.08 20.01 15.03
C GLU A 95 13.28 19.81 14.11
N PRO A 96 14.45 20.43 14.39
CA PRO A 96 15.63 20.27 13.55
C PRO A 96 16.01 18.79 13.33
N LYS A 97 15.83 17.95 14.35
CA LYS A 97 16.03 16.51 14.27
C LYS A 97 15.13 15.81 15.25
N ARG A 98 14.30 14.90 14.75
CA ARG A 98 13.42 14.02 15.54
C ARG A 98 13.35 12.63 14.92
N LEU A 99 14.30 11.78 15.28
CA LEU A 99 14.34 10.40 14.80
C LEU A 99 13.68 9.49 15.85
N GLU A 100 12.43 9.13 15.60
CA GLU A 100 11.72 8.09 16.35
C GLU A 100 11.53 6.89 15.42
N GLY A 101 11.80 5.68 15.92
CA GLY A 101 11.69 4.42 15.19
C GLY A 101 12.20 3.26 16.05
N TRP A 102 11.49 2.13 16.02
CA TRP A 102 11.82 0.95 16.81
C TRP A 102 12.66 0.00 15.99
N GLY A 103 13.73 -0.56 16.57
CA GLY A 103 14.61 -1.49 15.85
C GLY A 103 15.43 -0.87 14.71
N SER A 104 15.28 0.43 14.41
CA SER A 104 15.84 1.09 13.22
C SER A 104 17.37 1.13 13.09
N ASN A 105 18.12 0.69 14.11
CA ASN A 105 19.58 0.59 14.10
C ASN A 105 20.07 -0.83 14.43
N ASP A 106 19.20 -1.83 14.31
CA ASP A 106 19.56 -3.21 14.56
C ASP A 106 20.62 -3.71 13.57
N VAL A 107 21.42 -4.68 14.00
CA VAL A 107 22.53 -5.22 13.21
C VAL A 107 22.11 -5.80 11.85
N VAL A 108 20.84 -6.18 11.71
CA VAL A 108 20.26 -6.74 10.49
C VAL A 108 20.43 -5.80 9.29
N PHE A 109 20.27 -4.49 9.47
CA PHE A 109 20.39 -3.52 8.39
C PHE A 109 21.80 -3.53 7.80
N ALA A 110 22.82 -3.46 8.66
CA ALA A 110 24.22 -3.48 8.24
C ALA A 110 24.60 -4.82 7.59
N ASP A 111 24.12 -5.94 8.12
CA ASP A 111 24.41 -7.26 7.57
C ASP A 111 23.76 -7.45 6.19
N LEU A 112 22.50 -7.03 6.04
CA LEU A 112 21.78 -7.13 4.78
C LEU A 112 22.36 -6.17 3.73
N ILE A 113 22.64 -4.91 4.05
CA ILE A 113 23.25 -3.96 3.10
C ILE A 113 24.63 -4.43 2.64
N LYS A 114 25.46 -4.99 3.53
CA LYS A 114 26.76 -5.57 3.13
C LYS A 114 26.58 -6.78 2.21
N LYS A 115 25.57 -7.61 2.47
CA LYS A 115 25.28 -8.82 1.69
C LYS A 115 24.73 -8.48 0.31
N THR A 116 23.74 -7.60 0.23
CA THR A 116 23.02 -7.31 -1.01
C THR A 116 23.65 -6.20 -1.83
N ARG A 117 24.41 -5.29 -1.21
CA ARG A 117 24.99 -4.09 -1.84
C ARG A 117 23.95 -3.36 -2.71
N PRO A 118 22.80 -2.97 -2.14
CA PRO A 118 21.61 -2.64 -2.91
C PRO A 118 21.79 -1.35 -3.71
N GLN A 119 21.32 -1.32 -4.96
CA GLN A 119 21.21 -0.09 -5.73
C GLN A 119 19.83 0.55 -5.54
N THR A 120 18.81 -0.25 -5.23
CA THR A 120 17.48 0.25 -4.89
C THR A 120 16.94 -0.45 -3.66
N ILE A 121 16.49 0.33 -2.68
CA ILE A 121 15.82 -0.13 -1.46
C ILE A 121 14.39 0.39 -1.46
N LEU A 122 13.42 -0.47 -1.13
CA LEU A 122 12.07 -0.03 -0.73
C LEU A 122 11.94 -0.16 0.78
N GLU A 123 11.46 0.88 1.44
CA GLU A 123 11.05 0.84 2.83
C GLU A 123 9.55 1.12 2.90
N ILE A 124 8.78 0.12 3.36
CA ILE A 124 7.33 0.16 3.39
C ILE A 124 6.90 0.38 4.84
N GLY A 125 6.47 1.60 5.16
CA GLY A 125 6.33 2.10 6.53
C GLY A 125 7.65 2.73 6.99
N THR A 126 7.76 4.05 6.89
CA THR A 126 9.03 4.78 7.16
C THR A 126 8.91 5.71 8.36
N PHE A 127 7.69 6.11 8.73
CA PHE A 127 7.41 7.05 9.81
C PHE A 127 8.26 8.33 9.75
N LEU A 128 9.20 8.51 10.69
CA LEU A 128 10.11 9.66 10.72
C LEU A 128 11.48 9.42 10.06
N GLY A 129 11.68 8.24 9.46
CA GLY A 129 12.85 7.92 8.64
C GLY A 129 14.09 7.50 9.42
N ALA A 130 13.91 6.95 10.63
CA ALA A 130 15.04 6.49 11.44
C ALA A 130 15.82 5.37 10.74
N SER A 131 15.13 4.34 10.24
CA SER A 131 15.70 3.23 9.48
C SER A 131 16.18 3.68 8.10
N ALA A 132 15.37 4.47 7.38
CA ALA A 132 15.75 5.09 6.11
C ALA A 132 17.11 5.79 6.14
N THR A 133 17.29 6.68 7.13
CA THR A 133 18.52 7.48 7.25
C THR A 133 19.69 6.66 7.80
N HIS A 134 19.42 5.62 8.60
CA HIS A 134 20.42 4.62 8.97
C HIS A 134 20.92 3.84 7.75
N MET A 135 20.01 3.34 6.91
CA MET A 135 20.33 2.65 5.66
C MET A 135 21.11 3.56 4.71
N ALA A 136 20.70 4.83 4.57
CA ALA A 136 21.42 5.81 3.74
C ALA A 136 22.88 5.96 4.22
N ASN A 137 23.11 6.14 5.53
CA ASN A 137 24.45 6.22 6.09
C ASN A 137 25.27 4.95 5.83
N LEU A 138 24.70 3.77 6.07
CA LEU A 138 25.36 2.49 5.81
C LEU A 138 25.76 2.31 4.34
N THR A 139 24.89 2.72 3.40
CA THR A 139 25.18 2.65 1.97
C THR A 139 26.27 3.64 1.56
N GLN A 140 26.27 4.84 2.15
CA GLN A 140 27.31 5.85 1.94
C GLN A 140 28.67 5.39 2.46
N ASP A 141 28.72 4.80 3.66
CA ASP A 141 29.94 4.24 4.26
C ASP A 141 30.56 3.13 3.40
N LEU A 142 29.75 2.48 2.55
CA LEU A 142 30.16 1.43 1.62
C LEU A 142 30.37 1.94 0.18
N GLU A 143 30.30 3.24 -0.03
CA GLU A 143 30.44 3.93 -1.32
C GLU A 143 29.45 3.38 -2.37
N LEU A 144 28.21 3.09 -1.94
CA LEU A 144 27.14 2.62 -2.82
C LEU A 144 26.32 3.79 -3.36
N GLU A 145 26.04 3.76 -4.66
CA GLU A 145 25.04 4.61 -5.30
C GLU A 145 23.64 3.98 -5.12
N THR A 146 23.09 4.11 -3.92
CA THR A 146 21.79 3.54 -3.56
C THR A 146 20.68 4.59 -3.61
N GLN A 147 19.53 4.22 -4.17
CA GLN A 147 18.28 4.98 -4.07
C GLN A 147 17.32 4.29 -3.11
N ILE A 148 16.89 4.98 -2.06
CA ILE A 148 15.92 4.51 -1.07
C ILE A 148 14.58 5.17 -1.36
N LEU A 149 13.53 4.36 -1.53
CA LEU A 149 12.16 4.82 -1.74
C LEU A 149 11.35 4.51 -0.49
N CYS A 150 10.95 5.56 0.22
CA CYS A 150 10.26 5.46 1.51
C CYS A 150 8.74 5.63 1.30
N ILE A 151 8.00 4.55 1.51
CA ILE A 151 6.58 4.43 1.19
C ILE A 151 5.79 4.50 2.48
N ASP A 152 5.02 5.56 2.66
CA ASP A 152 4.21 5.79 3.86
C ASP A 152 3.11 6.79 3.50
N ASP A 153 1.93 6.72 4.11
CA ASP A 153 0.93 7.77 3.87
C ASP A 153 1.21 9.04 4.68
N PHE A 154 2.09 8.96 5.68
CA PHE A 154 2.49 10.00 6.62
C PHE A 154 1.31 10.63 7.36
N ARG A 155 0.25 9.86 7.60
CA ARG A 155 -0.93 10.30 8.35
C ARG A 155 -1.00 9.67 9.73
N GLY A 156 -0.24 8.60 9.94
CA GLY A 156 -0.39 7.70 11.06
C GLY A 156 -1.71 6.91 10.97
N TRP A 157 -1.96 6.02 11.93
CA TRP A 157 -3.21 5.25 11.97
C TRP A 157 -4.37 6.04 12.60
N ALA A 158 -5.60 5.56 12.38
CA ALA A 158 -6.75 6.05 13.11
C ALA A 158 -6.56 5.82 14.63
N GLY A 159 -6.41 6.90 15.40
CA GLY A 159 -6.06 6.85 16.82
C GLY A 159 -4.60 7.20 17.13
N PHE A 160 -3.76 7.48 16.13
CA PHE A 160 -2.37 7.94 16.32
C PHE A 160 -2.26 9.08 17.34
N ARG A 161 -3.18 10.05 17.26
CA ARG A 161 -3.22 11.23 18.14
C ARG A 161 -3.52 10.93 19.60
N ASP A 162 -4.08 9.76 19.93
CA ASP A 162 -4.35 9.38 21.31
C ASP A 162 -3.05 9.14 22.08
N MET A 163 -2.02 8.65 21.36
CA MET A 163 -0.69 8.35 21.90
C MET A 163 0.34 9.43 21.57
N PHE A 164 0.28 10.03 20.38
CA PHE A 164 1.32 10.91 19.85
C PHE A 164 0.87 12.38 19.76
N LYS A 165 0.54 12.96 20.91
CA LYS A 165 -0.01 14.32 21.02
C LYS A 165 0.99 15.44 20.70
N SER A 166 2.28 15.16 20.82
CA SER A 166 3.37 16.14 20.64
C SER A 166 3.60 16.55 19.19
N PHE A 167 3.14 15.76 18.21
CA PHE A 167 3.28 16.17 16.80
C PHE A 167 2.37 17.36 16.50
N PRO A 168 2.87 18.38 15.80
CA PRO A 168 2.03 19.47 15.35
C PRO A 168 1.03 18.98 14.29
N MET A 169 -0.07 19.72 14.17
CA MET A 169 -1.08 19.48 13.15
C MET A 169 -1.39 20.80 12.46
N GLN A 170 -1.25 20.83 11.14
CA GLN A 170 -1.59 21.97 10.31
C GLN A 170 -2.78 21.59 9.44
N ASN A 171 -3.90 22.32 9.56
CA ASN A 171 -5.11 22.11 8.76
C ASN A 171 -5.62 20.64 8.77
N GLY A 172 -5.54 19.96 9.92
CA GLY A 172 -5.99 18.56 10.05
C GLY A 172 -4.97 17.52 9.57
N ASN A 173 -3.80 17.94 9.10
CA ASN A 173 -2.71 17.03 8.73
C ASN A 173 -1.67 16.96 9.85
N VAL A 174 -1.38 15.74 10.34
CA VAL A 174 -0.25 15.53 11.25
C VAL A 174 1.04 15.75 10.45
N MET A 175 1.97 16.51 11.01
CA MET A 175 3.18 16.96 10.30
C MET A 175 4.25 15.86 10.12
N LEU A 176 3.88 14.57 9.95
CA LEU A 176 4.82 13.46 9.86
C LEU A 176 5.70 13.54 8.61
N LEU A 177 5.11 13.78 7.43
CA LEU A 177 5.87 13.89 6.17
C LEU A 177 6.93 14.99 6.27
N GLN A 178 6.53 16.16 6.77
CA GLN A 178 7.43 17.30 6.86
C GLN A 178 8.49 17.06 7.93
N GLN A 179 8.17 16.41 9.05
CA GLN A 179 9.16 16.04 10.04
C GLN A 179 10.15 14.98 9.52
N PHE A 180 9.66 13.99 8.76
CA PHE A 180 10.48 13.03 8.02
C PHE A 180 11.44 13.75 7.06
N MET A 181 10.92 14.64 6.21
CA MET A 181 11.74 15.38 5.25
C MET A 181 12.78 16.27 5.95
N GLN A 182 12.42 16.88 7.08
CA GLN A 182 13.35 17.65 7.92
C GLN A 182 14.48 16.78 8.45
N ASN A 183 14.20 15.55 8.88
CA ASN A 183 15.24 14.61 9.30
C ASN A 183 16.17 14.23 8.14
N VAL A 184 15.62 13.92 6.97
CA VAL A 184 16.39 13.57 5.77
C VAL A 184 17.32 14.71 5.35
N VAL A 185 16.82 15.94 5.29
CA VAL A 185 17.62 17.13 4.95
C VAL A 185 18.71 17.37 6.00
N THR A 186 18.37 17.27 7.28
CA THR A 186 19.32 17.50 8.38
C THR A 186 20.46 16.48 8.40
N LEU A 187 20.21 15.26 7.93
CA LEU A 187 21.20 14.21 7.79
C LEU A 187 21.84 14.14 6.40
N ASN A 188 21.61 15.14 5.55
CA ASN A 188 22.15 15.23 4.19
C ASN A 188 21.84 14.00 3.31
N SER A 189 20.69 13.37 3.50
CA SER A 189 20.28 12.17 2.77
C SER A 189 19.27 12.45 1.63
N SER A 190 19.04 13.72 1.28
CA SER A 190 18.02 14.15 0.30
C SER A 190 18.26 13.67 -1.14
N GLU A 191 19.50 13.36 -1.49
CA GLU A 191 19.82 12.77 -2.81
C GLU A 191 19.62 11.24 -2.82
N THR A 192 19.67 10.60 -1.65
CA THR A 192 19.58 9.15 -1.49
C THR A 192 18.16 8.68 -1.19
N ILE A 193 17.36 9.48 -0.48
CA ILE A 193 16.03 9.10 0.01
C ILE A 193 14.94 9.89 -0.73
N ILE A 194 13.91 9.22 -1.23
CA ILE A 194 12.72 9.87 -1.80
C ILE A 194 11.48 9.40 -1.03
N PRO A 195 10.70 10.30 -0.39
CA PRO A 195 9.40 9.93 0.18
C PRO A 195 8.41 9.63 -0.95
N LEU A 196 7.46 8.73 -0.70
CA LEU A 196 6.33 8.43 -1.57
C LEU A 196 5.06 8.48 -0.69
N PRO A 197 4.46 9.67 -0.50
CA PRO A 197 3.45 9.95 0.54
C PRO A 197 2.05 9.43 0.18
N PHE A 198 1.92 8.13 -0.04
CA PHE A 198 0.69 7.45 -0.47
C PHE A 198 0.55 6.10 0.24
N SER A 199 -0.61 5.47 0.14
CA SER A 199 -0.81 4.13 0.71
C SER A 199 0.15 3.12 0.08
N THR A 200 0.65 2.18 0.89
CA THR A 200 1.60 1.14 0.47
C THR A 200 1.13 0.42 -0.79
N SER A 201 -0.11 -0.06 -0.79
CA SER A 201 -0.74 -0.74 -1.93
C SER A 201 -0.73 0.08 -3.22
N SER A 202 -1.01 1.38 -3.16
CA SER A 202 -1.05 2.25 -4.34
C SER A 202 0.34 2.49 -4.92
N VAL A 203 1.34 2.68 -4.06
CA VAL A 203 2.72 2.87 -4.49
C VAL A 203 3.30 1.58 -5.06
N LEU A 204 3.12 0.44 -4.39
CA LEU A 204 3.67 -0.83 -4.84
C LEU A 204 3.10 -1.26 -6.22
N GLU A 205 1.80 -1.03 -6.45
CA GLU A 205 1.23 -1.24 -7.80
C GLU A 205 1.83 -0.27 -8.81
N ARG A 206 1.96 1.02 -8.47
CA ARG A 206 2.55 2.01 -9.38
C ARG A 206 4.02 1.71 -9.70
N LEU A 207 4.81 1.29 -8.73
CA LEU A 207 6.20 0.86 -8.93
C LEU A 207 6.26 -0.37 -9.83
N CYS A 208 5.32 -1.31 -9.67
CA CYS A 208 5.19 -2.47 -10.55
C CYS A 208 4.88 -2.05 -11.99
N GLU A 209 3.92 -1.14 -12.21
CA GLU A 209 3.61 -0.60 -13.54
C GLU A 209 4.83 0.06 -14.21
N LEU A 210 5.57 0.85 -13.43
CA LEU A 210 6.77 1.56 -13.89
C LEU A 210 7.97 0.63 -14.12
N GLY A 211 7.93 -0.61 -13.63
CA GLY A 211 9.06 -1.54 -13.70
C GLY A 211 10.19 -1.19 -12.73
N ILE A 212 9.87 -0.55 -11.60
CA ILE A 212 10.85 -0.30 -10.53
C ILE A 212 10.98 -1.57 -9.69
N LEU A 213 12.19 -2.11 -9.64
CA LEU A 213 12.52 -3.30 -8.85
C LEU A 213 13.64 -2.99 -7.85
N ALA A 214 13.62 -3.65 -6.70
CA ALA A 214 14.54 -3.42 -5.59
C ALA A 214 15.36 -4.65 -5.21
N ASP A 215 16.55 -4.39 -4.65
CA ASP A 215 17.48 -5.41 -4.17
C ASP A 215 17.25 -5.75 -2.70
N LEU A 216 16.69 -4.80 -1.95
CA LEU A 216 16.34 -4.94 -0.54
C LEU A 216 14.98 -4.28 -0.31
N ILE A 217 14.09 -4.99 0.37
CA ILE A 217 12.75 -4.50 0.71
C ILE A 217 12.52 -4.69 2.20
N GLU A 218 12.25 -3.60 2.90
CA GLU A 218 11.81 -3.58 4.30
C GLU A 218 10.29 -3.41 4.39
N ILE A 219 9.65 -4.17 5.27
CA ILE A 219 8.22 -4.08 5.57
C ILE A 219 8.00 -3.82 7.07
N ASP A 220 7.52 -2.62 7.38
CA ASP A 220 7.23 -2.13 8.74
C ASP A 220 6.06 -1.10 8.77
N ALA A 221 5.06 -1.29 7.91
CA ALA A 221 3.92 -0.36 7.83
C ALA A 221 2.74 -0.75 8.75
N GLY A 222 2.37 -2.02 8.76
CA GLY A 222 1.23 -2.55 9.51
C GLY A 222 1.64 -3.61 10.52
N HIS A 223 0.84 -3.78 11.57
CA HIS A 223 1.09 -4.75 12.64
C HIS A 223 -0.01 -5.83 12.76
N ASP A 224 -0.92 -5.88 11.77
CA ASP A 224 -1.98 -6.88 11.66
C ASP A 224 -1.74 -7.82 10.47
N PHE A 225 -2.38 -8.99 10.51
CA PHE A 225 -2.21 -10.01 9.47
C PHE A 225 -2.54 -9.50 8.06
N HIS A 226 -3.63 -8.75 7.88
CA HIS A 226 -4.12 -8.39 6.55
C HIS A 226 -3.26 -7.34 5.88
N SER A 227 -2.86 -6.31 6.63
CA SER A 227 -1.99 -5.25 6.10
C SER A 227 -0.63 -5.83 5.70
N VAL A 228 0.00 -6.62 6.59
CA VAL A 228 1.29 -7.26 6.31
C VAL A 228 1.19 -8.26 5.16
N TRP A 229 0.10 -9.04 5.09
CA TRP A 229 -0.13 -9.96 3.98
C TRP A 229 -0.25 -9.22 2.64
N ASP A 230 -0.97 -8.09 2.58
CA ASP A 230 -1.07 -7.28 1.36
C ASP A 230 0.30 -6.73 0.93
N ASP A 231 1.05 -6.15 1.87
CA ASP A 231 2.36 -5.55 1.60
C ASP A 231 3.38 -6.60 1.14
N ILE A 232 3.52 -7.72 1.84
CA ILE A 232 4.45 -8.80 1.47
C ILE A 232 4.20 -9.29 0.05
N ASN A 233 2.95 -9.57 -0.30
CA ASN A 233 2.63 -10.15 -1.61
C ASN A 233 2.80 -9.14 -2.75
N ARG A 234 2.54 -7.85 -2.52
CA ARG A 234 2.80 -6.80 -3.52
C ARG A 234 4.29 -6.53 -3.67
N ALA A 235 5.00 -6.40 -2.55
CA ALA A 235 6.42 -6.08 -2.53
C ALA A 235 7.28 -7.21 -3.11
N TYR A 236 6.90 -8.47 -2.90
CA TYR A 236 7.60 -9.63 -3.49
C TYR A 236 7.70 -9.55 -5.03
N LYS A 237 6.71 -8.97 -5.71
CA LYS A 237 6.75 -8.79 -7.17
C LYS A 237 7.81 -7.78 -7.63
N LEU A 238 8.19 -6.87 -6.74
CA LEU A 238 9.18 -5.83 -6.97
C LEU A 238 10.59 -6.28 -6.60
N LEU A 239 10.74 -7.46 -6.00
CA LEU A 239 12.04 -7.96 -5.57
C LEU A 239 12.84 -8.49 -6.77
N ARG A 240 14.06 -7.99 -6.95
CA ARG A 240 14.99 -8.49 -7.98
C ARG A 240 15.45 -9.91 -7.64
N PRO A 241 15.83 -10.71 -8.66
CA PRO A 241 16.57 -11.94 -8.41
C PRO A 241 17.83 -11.67 -7.57
N GLY A 242 18.04 -12.45 -6.51
CA GLY A 242 19.10 -12.24 -5.52
C GLY A 242 18.77 -11.23 -4.41
N GLY A 243 17.60 -10.58 -4.47
CA GLY A 243 17.17 -9.63 -3.46
C GLY A 243 16.71 -10.29 -2.16
N VAL A 244 16.65 -9.49 -1.11
CA VAL A 244 16.18 -9.92 0.23
C VAL A 244 14.97 -9.09 0.64
N MET A 245 13.97 -9.75 1.20
CA MET A 245 12.85 -9.09 1.88
C MET A 245 12.97 -9.33 3.37
N PHE A 246 12.82 -8.29 4.17
CA PHE A 246 12.86 -8.34 5.62
C PHE A 246 11.81 -7.39 6.19
N GLY A 247 11.57 -7.47 7.49
CA GLY A 247 10.62 -6.57 8.15
C GLY A 247 10.64 -6.74 9.65
N HIS A 248 9.95 -5.86 10.37
CA HIS A 248 9.96 -5.80 11.83
C HIS A 248 8.77 -6.58 12.44
N ASP A 249 8.61 -6.48 13.77
CA ASP A 249 7.47 -6.99 14.56
C ASP A 249 7.19 -8.49 14.48
N TYR A 250 8.19 -9.31 14.12
CA TYR A 250 7.98 -10.75 13.96
C TYR A 250 7.52 -11.46 15.25
N PHE A 251 7.94 -10.97 16.42
CA PHE A 251 7.55 -11.53 17.70
C PHE A 251 6.50 -10.69 18.44
N ASN A 252 5.98 -9.63 17.80
CA ASN A 252 4.92 -8.80 18.36
C ASN A 252 3.65 -9.64 18.59
N GLY A 253 2.98 -9.40 19.73
CA GLY A 253 1.76 -10.10 20.13
C GLY A 253 0.47 -9.45 19.63
N GLN A 254 0.54 -8.32 18.93
CA GLN A 254 -0.61 -7.64 18.35
C GLN A 254 -1.31 -8.53 17.31
N ASP A 255 -2.65 -8.42 17.26
CA ASP A 255 -3.49 -9.20 16.35
C ASP A 255 -3.21 -10.72 16.39
N ASP A 256 -2.98 -11.26 17.59
CA ASP A 256 -2.65 -12.69 17.77
C ASP A 256 -1.44 -13.10 16.90
N HIS A 257 -0.34 -12.33 17.02
CA HIS A 257 0.86 -12.46 16.21
C HIS A 257 0.60 -12.30 14.70
N GLY A 258 -0.18 -11.28 14.31
CA GLY A 258 -0.63 -11.06 12.94
C GLY A 258 0.51 -11.00 11.92
N VAL A 259 1.57 -10.24 12.22
CA VAL A 259 2.78 -10.12 11.40
C VAL A 259 3.40 -11.50 11.14
N ARG A 260 3.71 -12.24 12.20
CA ARG A 260 4.30 -13.58 12.12
C ARG A 260 3.47 -14.51 11.26
N ARG A 261 2.16 -14.52 11.47
CA ARG A 261 1.22 -15.38 10.73
C ARG A 261 1.23 -15.07 9.23
N ALA A 262 1.29 -13.80 8.86
CA ALA A 262 1.38 -13.39 7.45
C ALA A 262 2.70 -13.86 6.81
N VAL A 263 3.82 -13.62 7.51
CA VAL A 263 5.17 -14.02 7.06
C VAL A 263 5.29 -15.55 6.95
N ASP A 264 4.86 -16.29 7.98
CA ASP A 264 4.89 -17.76 8.01
C ASP A 264 4.04 -18.37 6.88
N LEU A 265 2.84 -17.82 6.64
CA LEU A 265 1.97 -18.27 5.56
C LEU A 265 2.61 -18.03 4.19
N PHE A 266 3.19 -16.84 4.00
CA PHE A 266 3.80 -16.45 2.72
C PHE A 266 5.01 -17.33 2.43
N ALA A 267 5.92 -17.47 3.40
CA ALA A 267 7.10 -18.33 3.26
C ALA A 267 6.70 -19.79 3.00
N LYS A 268 5.70 -20.31 3.71
CA LYS A 268 5.19 -21.67 3.48
C LYS A 268 4.63 -21.86 2.07
N PHE A 269 3.88 -20.88 1.57
CA PHE A 269 3.30 -20.95 0.22
C PHE A 269 4.36 -20.95 -0.87
N HIS A 270 5.42 -20.16 -0.71
CA HIS A 270 6.52 -20.05 -1.67
C HIS A 270 7.67 -21.04 -1.44
N GLY A 271 7.66 -21.79 -0.33
CA GLY A 271 8.75 -22.69 0.04
C GLY A 271 10.02 -21.98 0.54
N PHE A 272 9.89 -20.74 1.02
CA PHE A 272 11.01 -19.97 1.55
C PHE A 272 11.32 -20.33 3.01
N LYS A 273 12.58 -20.09 3.40
CA LYS A 273 13.01 -20.16 4.79
C LYS A 273 12.94 -18.76 5.40
N ILE A 274 12.50 -18.71 6.65
CA ILE A 274 12.53 -17.50 7.46
C ILE A 274 13.71 -17.63 8.43
N THR A 275 14.55 -16.60 8.48
CA THR A 275 15.47 -16.38 9.59
C THR A 275 15.08 -15.12 10.35
N THR A 276 15.60 -14.94 11.56
CA THR A 276 15.26 -13.81 12.40
C THR A 276 16.51 -13.17 13.00
N SER A 277 16.48 -11.85 13.15
CA SER A 277 17.48 -11.08 13.89
C SER A 277 16.76 -10.10 14.80
N ASN A 278 16.86 -10.28 16.12
CA ASN A 278 16.04 -9.58 17.11
C ASN A 278 14.54 -9.65 16.79
N GLN A 279 13.88 -8.52 16.52
CA GLN A 279 12.47 -8.44 16.13
C GLN A 279 12.24 -8.58 14.63
N HIS A 280 13.31 -8.59 13.83
CA HIS A 280 13.21 -8.62 12.39
C HIS A 280 13.13 -10.05 11.85
N TRP A 281 12.25 -10.26 10.88
CA TRP A 281 12.20 -11.45 10.04
C TRP A 281 12.91 -11.20 8.73
N ILE A 282 13.48 -12.26 8.14
CA ILE A 282 14.25 -12.19 6.90
C ILE A 282 13.85 -13.36 6.01
N ILE A 283 13.53 -13.06 4.75
CA ILE A 283 13.29 -14.01 3.68
C ILE A 283 14.35 -13.79 2.60
N ASP A 284 15.25 -14.75 2.48
CA ASP A 284 16.19 -14.84 1.37
C ASP A 284 15.55 -15.71 0.27
N VAL A 285 15.21 -15.09 -0.85
CA VAL A 285 14.46 -15.73 -1.94
C VAL A 285 15.34 -16.70 -2.76
N PHE A 286 16.64 -16.79 -2.48
CA PHE A 286 17.59 -17.64 -3.21
C PHE A 286 18.54 -18.47 -2.32
N GLY A 287 18.26 -18.60 -1.01
CA GLY A 287 19.02 -19.40 -0.03
C GLY A 287 18.44 -20.76 0.35
#